data_AF-A0A101XEV1-F1
#
_entry.id   AF-A0A101XEV1-F1
#
_cell.length_a   1.000
_cell.length_b   1.000
_cell.length_c   1.000
_cell.angle_alpha   90.00
_cell.angle_beta   90.00
_cell.angle_gamma   90.00
#
_symmetry.space_group_name_H-M   'P 1'
#
loop_
_entity.id
_entity.type
_entity.pdbx_description
1 polymer ?
#
loop_
_entity_poly.entity_id
_entity_poly.type
_entity_poly.pdbx_seq_one_letter_code
_entity_poly.pdbx_strand_id
1 'polypeptide(L)'
;MLKPKTDPCIFLHGEPEDWRLLLGEDFVNELIRRLKHVAGDLDQVVRYILDNPGVAGVAVRGLVFGGPFREEWRLLAEGGYVDPGARARWPYVPNEEQLGLRIQISPCFLLASLSREVNYVWRNRASSLFKWVSAVPRSKPLEVFREAFPAWLREVAQSRGYAWVAWTRWRDRRNRALAEWLYWLDTGRMPHIDAALGRMYETALRTKKPAAEVLYVPS
;
A
#
# COMPACT_ATOMS: atom_id res chain seq x y z
N MET A 1 -25.26 -0.28 6.53
CA MET A 1 -24.42 -0.77 5.42
C MET A 1 -23.42 0.32 5.10
N LEU A 2 -22.13 -0.01 5.10
CA LEU A 2 -21.03 0.96 4.89
C LEU A 2 -20.68 1.04 3.41
N LYS A 3 -20.36 2.23 2.90
CA LYS A 3 -20.05 2.47 1.48
C LYS A 3 -18.73 3.25 1.31
N PRO A 4 -17.59 2.68 1.73
CA PRO A 4 -16.30 3.32 1.56
C PRO A 4 -16.00 3.58 0.07
N LYS A 5 -15.38 4.72 -0.21
CA LYS A 5 -14.99 5.19 -1.55
C LYS A 5 -13.61 4.67 -1.98
N THR A 6 -13.03 3.76 -1.21
CA THR A 6 -11.71 3.17 -1.47
C THR A 6 -11.66 1.73 -0.97
N ASP A 7 -10.60 1.01 -1.35
CA ASP A 7 -10.35 -0.36 -0.94
C ASP A 7 -9.75 -0.45 0.47
N PRO A 8 -9.62 -1.66 1.05
CA PRO A 8 -9.09 -1.81 2.39
C PRO A 8 -7.65 -1.34 2.63
N CYS A 9 -6.88 -1.04 1.58
CA CYS A 9 -5.51 -0.56 1.76
C CYS A 9 -5.40 0.82 2.37
N ILE A 10 -6.50 1.55 2.49
CA ILE A 10 -6.57 2.75 3.33
C ILE A 10 -6.06 2.47 4.75
N PHE A 11 -6.16 1.23 5.25
CA PHE A 11 -5.58 0.82 6.53
C PHE A 11 -4.05 0.85 6.59
N LEU A 12 -3.37 0.98 5.46
CA LEU A 12 -1.92 1.24 5.39
C LEU A 12 -1.58 2.69 5.00
N HIS A 13 -2.57 3.59 5.01
CA HIS A 13 -2.41 5.00 4.68
C HIS A 13 -2.35 5.86 5.96
N GLY A 14 -1.22 6.55 6.18
CA GLY A 14 -0.87 7.27 7.40
C GLY A 14 -1.67 8.52 7.77
N GLU A 15 -2.66 8.92 6.98
CA GLU A 15 -3.36 10.22 7.13
C GLU A 15 -4.81 10.02 7.64
N PRO A 16 -5.09 10.38 8.91
CA PRO A 16 -6.43 10.24 9.51
C PRO A 16 -7.55 10.96 8.75
N GLU A 17 -7.30 12.16 8.24
CA GLU A 17 -8.34 12.93 7.55
C GLU A 17 -8.77 12.28 6.22
N ASP A 18 -7.85 11.57 5.56
CA ASP A 18 -8.16 10.79 4.37
C ASP A 18 -9.01 9.56 4.68
N TRP A 19 -8.85 8.96 5.86
CA TRP A 19 -9.75 7.90 6.33
C TRP A 19 -11.16 8.45 6.50
N ARG A 20 -11.31 9.60 7.16
CA ARG A 20 -12.62 10.24 7.32
C ARG A 20 -13.29 10.53 5.99
N LEU A 21 -12.54 11.10 5.05
CA LEU A 21 -13.02 11.46 3.72
C LEU A 21 -13.43 10.24 2.86
N LEU A 22 -12.64 9.16 2.91
CA LEU A 22 -12.82 8.00 2.03
C LEU A 22 -13.66 6.89 2.65
N LEU A 23 -13.60 6.69 3.97
CA LEU A 23 -14.42 5.69 4.66
C LEU A 23 -15.81 6.23 5.00
N GLY A 24 -15.91 7.53 5.25
CA GLY A 24 -17.11 8.20 5.75
C GLY A 24 -17.27 8.09 7.27
N GLU A 25 -18.01 9.04 7.85
CA GLU A 25 -18.20 9.19 9.29
C GLU A 25 -18.72 7.92 9.97
N ASP A 26 -19.75 7.26 9.42
CA ASP A 26 -20.33 6.06 10.02
C ASP A 26 -19.32 4.93 10.17
N PHE A 27 -18.42 4.76 9.18
CA PHE A 27 -17.41 3.72 9.23
C PHE A 27 -16.29 4.09 10.21
N VAL A 28 -15.83 5.34 10.19
CA VAL A 28 -14.84 5.84 11.16
C VAL A 28 -15.34 5.67 12.60
N ASN A 29 -16.56 6.09 12.89
CA ASN A 29 -17.16 5.97 14.22
C ASN A 29 -17.27 4.51 14.66
N GLU A 30 -17.61 3.60 13.74
CA GLU A 30 -17.66 2.17 14.03
C GLU A 30 -16.27 1.58 14.32
N LEU A 31 -15.22 2.03 13.61
CA LEU A 31 -13.83 1.62 13.89
C LEU A 31 -13.39 2.08 15.29
N ILE A 32 -13.61 3.35 15.63
CA ILE A 32 -13.31 3.90 16.95
C ILE A 32 -14.07 3.11 18.03
N ARG A 33 -15.37 2.87 17.84
CA ARG A 33 -16.20 2.11 18.80
C ARG A 33 -15.65 0.70 19.05
N ARG A 34 -15.21 0.00 17.99
CA ARG A 34 -14.66 -1.36 18.09
C ARG A 34 -13.27 -1.41 18.72
N LEU A 35 -12.45 -0.41 18.43
CA LEU A 35 -11.07 -0.32 18.91
C LEU A 35 -10.90 0.54 20.16
N LYS A 36 -11.99 1.00 20.78
CA LYS A 36 -12.01 1.87 21.97
C LYS A 36 -11.14 1.42 23.15
N HIS A 37 -10.79 0.14 23.23
CA HIS A 37 -9.98 -0.44 24.29
C HIS A 37 -8.47 -0.26 24.06
N VAL A 38 -8.06 0.12 22.85
CA VAL A 38 -6.66 0.35 22.43
C VAL A 38 -6.44 1.69 21.75
N ALA A 39 -7.50 2.36 21.29
CA ALA A 39 -7.46 3.66 20.62
C ALA A 39 -8.71 4.48 20.94
N GLY A 40 -8.53 5.71 21.43
CA GLY A 40 -9.62 6.60 21.85
C GLY A 40 -10.19 7.51 20.76
N ASP A 41 -9.43 7.74 19.69
CA ASP A 41 -9.76 8.65 18.58
C ASP A 41 -9.28 8.07 17.23
N LEU A 42 -9.58 8.78 16.13
CA LEU A 42 -9.22 8.33 14.78
C LEU A 42 -7.70 8.25 14.58
N ASP A 43 -6.95 9.24 15.05
CA ASP A 43 -5.48 9.26 14.96
C ASP A 43 -4.86 8.03 15.60
N GLN A 44 -5.33 7.66 16.80
CA GLN A 44 -4.89 6.46 17.51
C GLN A 44 -5.33 5.19 16.79
N VAL A 45 -6.53 5.15 16.19
CA VAL A 45 -7.00 3.99 15.39
C VAL A 45 -6.11 3.79 14.17
N VAL A 46 -5.83 4.86 13.42
CA VAL A 46 -4.96 4.85 12.23
C VAL A 46 -3.58 4.34 12.62
N ARG A 47 -2.96 4.93 13.65
CA ARG A 47 -1.65 4.51 14.15
C ARG A 47 -1.66 3.05 14.59
N TYR A 48 -2.67 2.61 15.35
CA TYR A 48 -2.73 1.25 15.87
C TYR A 48 -2.82 0.20 14.76
N ILE A 49 -3.61 0.44 13.71
CA ILE A 49 -3.72 -0.47 12.57
C ILE A 49 -2.46 -0.45 11.72
N LEU A 50 -1.83 0.71 11.49
CA LEU A 50 -0.55 0.80 10.77
C LEU A 50 0.56 0.01 11.47
N ASP A 51 0.61 0.12 12.80
CA ASP A 51 1.56 -0.62 13.62
C ASP A 51 1.20 -2.10 13.72
N ASN A 52 -0.06 -2.49 13.49
CA ASN A 52 -0.51 -3.88 13.61
C ASN A 52 -1.51 -4.24 12.49
N PRO A 53 -1.08 -4.35 11.20
CA PRO A 53 -2.02 -4.50 10.08
C PRO A 53 -2.95 -5.72 10.16
N GLY A 54 -2.54 -6.78 10.86
CA GLY A 54 -3.41 -7.95 11.11
C GLY A 54 -4.67 -7.64 11.91
N VAL A 55 -4.72 -6.51 12.64
CA VAL A 55 -5.91 -6.02 13.35
C VAL A 55 -7.01 -5.60 12.37
N ALA A 56 -6.68 -5.18 11.16
CA ALA A 56 -7.63 -4.68 10.17
C ALA A 56 -8.82 -5.62 9.96
N GLY A 57 -8.53 -6.91 9.70
CA GLY A 57 -9.57 -7.93 9.50
C GLY A 57 -10.44 -8.16 10.75
N VAL A 58 -9.88 -8.01 11.95
CA VAL A 58 -10.63 -8.09 13.22
C VAL A 58 -11.54 -6.86 13.36
N ALA A 59 -11.03 -5.66 13.07
CA ALA A 59 -11.77 -4.42 13.17
C ALA A 59 -13.02 -4.42 12.27
N VAL A 60 -12.94 -5.00 11.07
CA VAL A 60 -14.05 -5.01 10.12
C VAL A 60 -14.91 -6.27 10.12
N ARG A 61 -14.59 -7.27 10.95
CA ARG A 61 -15.31 -8.55 10.97
C ARG A 61 -16.81 -8.36 11.23
N GLY A 62 -17.64 -8.96 10.39
CA GLY A 62 -19.10 -8.90 10.48
C GLY A 62 -19.73 -7.57 10.06
N LEU A 63 -18.95 -6.62 9.54
CA LEU A 63 -19.50 -5.42 8.90
C LEU A 63 -20.01 -5.75 7.48
N VAL A 64 -21.08 -5.07 7.08
CA VAL A 64 -21.72 -5.24 5.76
C VAL A 64 -21.38 -4.05 4.88
N PHE A 65 -20.74 -4.33 3.74
CA PHE A 65 -20.23 -3.35 2.80
C PHE A 65 -21.04 -3.31 1.51
N GLY A 66 -21.19 -2.10 0.96
CA GLY A 66 -21.73 -1.83 -0.35
C GLY A 66 -20.83 -0.90 -1.15
N GLY A 67 -21.29 -0.47 -2.33
CA GLY A 67 -20.55 0.44 -3.20
C GLY A 67 -19.52 -0.27 -4.11
N PRO A 68 -18.61 0.51 -4.73
CA PRO A 68 -17.67 0.00 -5.73
C PRO A 68 -16.66 -1.02 -5.19
N PHE A 69 -16.23 -0.86 -3.93
CA PHE A 69 -15.20 -1.69 -3.29
C PHE A 69 -15.76 -2.82 -2.41
N ARG A 70 -17.05 -3.15 -2.58
CA ARG A 70 -17.76 -4.07 -1.67
C ARG A 70 -17.08 -5.44 -1.56
N GLU A 71 -16.51 -5.95 -2.66
CA GLU A 71 -15.94 -7.30 -2.69
C GLU A 71 -14.60 -7.33 -1.97
N GLU A 72 -13.77 -6.30 -2.14
CA GLU A 72 -12.49 -6.16 -1.45
C GLU A 72 -12.69 -6.07 0.06
N TRP A 73 -13.67 -5.27 0.51
CA TRP A 73 -14.03 -5.19 1.92
C TRP A 73 -14.63 -6.49 2.46
N ARG A 74 -15.49 -7.16 1.68
CA ARG A 74 -16.07 -8.46 2.03
C ARG A 74 -14.98 -9.53 2.21
N LEU A 75 -14.03 -9.63 1.30
CA LEU A 75 -12.90 -10.57 1.38
C LEU A 75 -12.05 -10.35 2.63
N LEU A 76 -11.80 -9.09 3.01
CA LEU A 76 -11.09 -8.77 4.24
C LEU A 76 -11.94 -9.14 5.48
N ALA A 77 -13.21 -8.77 5.50
CA ALA A 77 -14.09 -8.94 6.67
C ALA A 77 -14.45 -10.40 6.96
N GLU A 78 -14.64 -11.21 5.93
CA GLU A 78 -15.03 -12.63 6.04
C GLU A 78 -13.81 -13.54 6.13
N GLY A 79 -12.83 -13.36 5.25
CA GLY A 79 -11.69 -14.28 5.08
C GLY A 79 -10.35 -13.74 5.54
N GLY A 80 -10.26 -12.45 5.89
CA GLY A 80 -8.98 -11.80 6.15
C GLY A 80 -8.09 -11.76 4.91
N TYR A 81 -8.66 -11.79 3.70
CA TYR A 81 -7.91 -11.83 2.45
C TYR A 81 -7.88 -10.45 1.78
N VAL A 82 -6.74 -10.13 1.19
CA VAL A 82 -6.53 -8.91 0.39
C VAL A 82 -5.80 -9.31 -0.88
N ASP A 83 -6.18 -8.74 -2.03
CA ASP A 83 -5.48 -9.05 -3.28
C ASP A 83 -4.00 -8.60 -3.20
N PRO A 84 -3.03 -9.48 -3.55
CA PRO A 84 -1.61 -9.17 -3.49
C PRO A 84 -1.11 -8.25 -4.62
N GLY A 85 -1.91 -7.98 -5.65
CA GLY A 85 -1.54 -7.14 -6.78
C GLY A 85 -1.31 -5.67 -6.41
N ALA A 86 -0.54 -4.99 -7.27
CA ALA A 86 -0.40 -3.54 -7.20
C ALA A 86 -1.72 -2.86 -7.63
N ARG A 87 -2.06 -1.76 -6.97
CA ARG A 87 -3.29 -0.97 -7.13
C ARG A 87 -3.04 0.36 -7.83
N ALA A 88 -1.88 0.95 -7.58
CA ALA A 88 -1.49 2.22 -8.17
C ALA A 88 -1.37 2.12 -9.69
N ARG A 89 -2.06 3.04 -10.35
CA ARG A 89 -1.94 3.27 -11.79
C ARG A 89 -0.78 4.23 -11.99
N TRP A 90 0.39 3.68 -12.26
CA TRP A 90 1.60 4.44 -12.52
C TRP A 90 1.58 5.01 -13.95
N PRO A 91 1.84 6.32 -14.15
CA PRO A 91 2.01 6.90 -15.48
C PRO A 91 3.04 6.13 -16.30
N TYR A 92 2.81 5.98 -17.60
CA TYR A 92 3.72 5.24 -18.47
C TYR A 92 5.07 5.94 -18.58
N VAL A 93 6.14 5.16 -18.41
CA VAL A 93 7.53 5.60 -18.64
C VAL A 93 8.23 4.54 -19.48
N PRO A 94 8.74 4.88 -20.68
CA PRO A 94 9.55 3.95 -21.47
C PRO A 94 10.77 3.49 -20.67
N ASN A 95 10.82 2.20 -20.35
CA ASN A 95 11.87 1.65 -19.50
C ASN A 95 12.02 0.14 -19.73
N GLU A 96 13.24 -0.33 -19.99
CA GLU A 96 13.58 -1.76 -20.10
C GLU A 96 14.66 -2.18 -19.09
N GLU A 97 15.02 -1.30 -18.14
CA GLU A 97 15.99 -1.61 -17.10
C GLU A 97 15.50 -2.73 -16.18
N GLN A 98 16.43 -3.61 -15.79
CA GLN A 98 16.15 -4.73 -14.91
C GLN A 98 16.74 -4.47 -13.52
N LEU A 99 15.89 -4.41 -12.50
CA LEU A 99 16.33 -4.29 -11.10
C LEU A 99 16.60 -5.65 -10.44
N GLY A 100 16.25 -6.76 -11.09
CA GLY A 100 16.52 -8.11 -10.58
C GLY A 100 15.75 -8.49 -9.30
N LEU A 101 14.78 -7.67 -8.87
CA LEU A 101 14.03 -7.85 -7.64
C LEU A 101 12.66 -8.47 -7.91
N ARG A 102 12.42 -9.65 -7.34
CA ARG A 102 11.11 -10.29 -7.33
C ARG A 102 10.29 -9.77 -6.15
N ILE A 103 9.67 -8.61 -6.33
CA ILE A 103 8.70 -8.01 -5.40
C ILE A 103 7.42 -7.73 -6.19
N GLN A 104 6.55 -8.73 -6.22
CA GLN A 104 5.32 -8.77 -7.02
C GLN A 104 4.06 -8.84 -6.13
N ILE A 105 4.20 -8.30 -4.91
CA ILE A 105 3.14 -8.18 -3.90
C ILE A 105 3.14 -6.74 -3.40
N SER A 106 1.96 -6.11 -3.36
CA SER A 106 1.75 -4.78 -2.78
C SER A 106 1.93 -4.77 -1.25
N PRO A 107 2.37 -3.65 -0.63
CA PRO A 107 2.34 -3.48 0.82
C PRO A 107 0.98 -3.81 1.44
N CYS A 108 -0.12 -3.55 0.72
CA CYS A 108 -1.49 -3.92 1.09
C CYS A 108 -1.67 -5.34 1.61
N PHE A 109 -0.87 -6.28 1.12
CA PHE A 109 -0.97 -7.68 1.51
C PHE A 109 -0.55 -7.93 2.97
N LEU A 110 0.03 -6.93 3.66
CA LEU A 110 0.26 -6.95 5.10
C LEU A 110 -1.04 -7.03 5.92
N LEU A 111 -2.16 -6.56 5.36
CA LEU A 111 -3.48 -6.65 5.99
C LEU A 111 -4.04 -8.08 5.97
N ALA A 112 -3.50 -8.97 5.13
CA ALA A 112 -4.00 -10.32 5.01
C ALA A 112 -3.65 -11.16 6.26
N SER A 113 -4.61 -11.95 6.73
CA SER A 113 -4.41 -12.92 7.82
C SER A 113 -3.31 -13.91 7.44
N LEU A 114 -2.28 -14.05 8.27
CA LEU A 114 -1.13 -14.91 8.01
C LEU A 114 -1.48 -16.41 8.13
N SER A 115 -2.17 -16.94 7.12
CA SER A 115 -2.40 -18.37 6.92
C SER A 115 -1.23 -19.06 6.21
N ARG A 116 -1.28 -20.39 6.06
CA ARG A 116 -0.27 -21.14 5.29
C ARG A 116 -0.22 -20.68 3.83
N GLU A 117 -1.39 -20.42 3.25
CA GLU A 117 -1.58 -19.96 1.88
C GLU A 117 -1.00 -18.55 1.70
N VAL A 118 -1.29 -17.63 2.62
CA VAL A 118 -0.74 -16.27 2.59
C VAL A 118 0.79 -16.28 2.70
N ASN A 119 1.35 -17.10 3.58
CA ASN A 119 2.80 -17.28 3.67
C ASN A 119 3.42 -17.86 2.40
N TYR A 120 2.73 -18.78 1.73
CA TYR A 120 3.15 -19.30 0.43
C TYR A 120 3.16 -18.20 -0.64
N VAL A 121 2.14 -17.33 -0.67
CA VAL A 121 2.08 -16.19 -1.59
C VAL A 121 3.26 -15.25 -1.37
N TRP A 122 3.54 -14.86 -0.11
CA TRP A 122 4.70 -14.03 0.24
C TRP A 122 6.02 -14.61 -0.28
N ARG A 123 6.33 -15.86 0.07
CA ARG A 123 7.59 -16.52 -0.30
C ARG A 123 7.76 -16.64 -1.81
N ASN A 124 6.66 -16.89 -2.54
CA ASN A 124 6.74 -17.08 -3.98
C ASN A 124 6.72 -15.77 -4.77
N ARG A 125 5.96 -14.76 -4.37
CA ARG A 125 5.78 -13.54 -5.16
C ARG A 125 6.63 -12.36 -4.69
N ALA A 126 7.16 -12.41 -3.48
CA ALA A 126 8.03 -11.36 -2.94
C ALA A 126 9.33 -11.94 -2.33
N SER A 127 9.90 -12.98 -2.97
CA SER A 127 11.07 -13.70 -2.45
C SER A 127 12.28 -12.80 -2.17
N SER A 128 12.39 -11.65 -2.86
CA SER A 128 13.50 -10.72 -2.63
C SER A 128 13.42 -9.98 -1.29
N LEU A 129 12.21 -9.81 -0.72
CA LEU A 129 12.05 -9.23 0.63
C LEU A 129 12.73 -10.08 1.69
N PHE A 130 12.70 -11.42 1.53
CA PHE A 130 13.27 -12.35 2.48
C PHE A 130 14.81 -12.41 2.45
N LYS A 131 15.45 -11.61 1.60
CA LYS A 131 16.90 -11.34 1.69
C LYS A 131 17.21 -10.31 2.78
N TRP A 132 16.22 -9.54 3.21
CA TRP A 132 16.37 -8.40 4.11
C TRP A 132 15.60 -8.59 5.42
N VAL A 133 14.51 -9.36 5.40
CA VAL A 133 13.76 -9.73 6.60
C VAL A 133 13.64 -11.24 6.72
N SER A 134 13.68 -11.77 7.94
CA SER A 134 13.54 -13.22 8.20
C SER A 134 12.10 -13.72 8.08
N ALA A 135 11.12 -12.84 8.34
CA ALA A 135 9.69 -13.10 8.25
C ALA A 135 8.94 -11.80 7.95
N VAL A 136 7.66 -11.91 7.56
CA VAL A 136 6.78 -10.74 7.43
C VAL A 136 6.50 -10.17 8.82
N PRO A 137 6.89 -8.92 9.13
CA PRO A 137 6.71 -8.34 10.45
C PRO A 137 5.23 -8.15 10.77
N ARG A 138 4.82 -8.56 11.98
CA ARG A 138 3.45 -8.41 12.49
C ARG A 138 3.20 -7.09 13.21
N SER A 139 4.27 -6.51 13.75
CA SER A 139 4.24 -5.24 14.47
C SER A 139 5.20 -4.25 13.81
N LYS A 140 4.79 -2.99 13.71
CA LYS A 140 5.52 -1.86 13.13
C LYS A 140 6.17 -2.20 11.77
N PRO A 141 5.43 -2.79 10.82
CA PRO A 141 6.03 -3.25 9.56
C PRO A 141 6.65 -2.12 8.76
N LEU A 142 6.08 -0.91 8.80
CA LEU A 142 6.66 0.25 8.12
C LEU A 142 8.08 0.56 8.62
N GLU A 143 8.29 0.57 9.94
CA GLU A 143 9.59 0.81 10.56
C GLU A 143 10.58 -0.32 10.20
N VAL A 144 10.17 -1.58 10.39
CA VAL A 144 11.01 -2.75 10.08
C VAL A 144 11.46 -2.76 8.63
N PHE A 145 10.55 -2.51 7.69
CA PHE A 145 10.91 -2.48 6.27
C PHE A 145 11.70 -1.22 5.89
N ARG A 146 11.48 -0.07 6.54
CA ARG A 146 12.32 1.13 6.33
C ARG A 146 13.77 0.88 6.70
N GLU A 147 14.02 0.14 7.78
CA GLU A 147 15.35 -0.23 8.23
C GLU A 147 15.97 -1.33 7.36
N ALA A 148 15.18 -2.34 6.99
CA ALA A 148 15.68 -3.50 6.24
C ALA A 148 15.88 -3.25 4.74
N PHE A 149 15.08 -2.38 4.10
CA PHE A 149 15.18 -2.16 2.66
C PHE A 149 16.52 -1.51 2.29
N PRO A 150 17.19 -1.99 1.22
CA PRO A 150 18.44 -1.38 0.76
C PRO A 150 18.28 0.10 0.43
N ALA A 151 19.17 0.93 0.98
CA ALA A 151 19.16 2.38 0.77
C ALA A 151 19.17 2.77 -0.71
N TRP A 152 19.94 2.05 -1.54
CA TRP A 152 20.06 2.30 -2.98
C TRP A 152 18.70 2.23 -3.71
N LEU A 153 17.73 1.44 -3.24
CA LEU A 153 16.40 1.39 -3.87
C LEU A 153 15.61 2.68 -3.64
N ARG A 154 15.70 3.23 -2.42
CA ARG A 154 15.07 4.52 -2.09
C ARG A 154 15.76 5.65 -2.85
N GLU A 155 17.08 5.62 -2.97
CA GLU A 155 17.86 6.60 -3.75
C GLU A 155 17.50 6.56 -5.25
N VAL A 156 17.34 5.37 -5.83
CA VAL A 156 16.88 5.21 -7.22
C VAL A 156 15.47 5.76 -7.40
N ALA A 157 14.54 5.43 -6.49
CA ALA A 157 13.18 5.96 -6.56
C ALA A 157 13.12 7.48 -6.41
N GLN A 158 13.94 8.07 -5.54
CA GLN A 158 13.99 9.52 -5.34
C GLN A 158 14.63 10.26 -6.52
N SER A 159 15.63 9.66 -7.17
CA SER A 159 16.33 10.28 -8.31
C SER A 159 15.62 10.11 -9.64
N ARG A 160 14.92 8.98 -9.86
CA ARG A 160 14.26 8.63 -11.13
C ARG A 160 12.73 8.70 -11.07
N GLY A 161 12.14 8.69 -9.88
CA GLY A 161 10.70 8.66 -9.63
C GLY A 161 10.13 7.25 -9.50
N TYR A 162 9.05 7.11 -8.72
CA TYR A 162 8.36 5.82 -8.53
C TYR A 162 7.72 5.27 -9.81
N ALA A 163 7.23 6.13 -10.69
CA ALA A 163 6.70 5.71 -12.00
C ALA A 163 7.79 5.04 -12.84
N TRP A 164 8.99 5.59 -12.86
CA TRP A 164 10.13 4.97 -13.52
C TRP A 164 10.42 3.57 -12.96
N VAL A 165 10.42 3.41 -11.62
CA VAL A 165 10.59 2.12 -10.95
C VAL A 165 9.48 1.15 -11.35
N ALA A 166 8.23 1.61 -11.39
CA ALA A 166 7.07 0.79 -11.74
C ALA A 166 7.19 0.15 -13.12
N TRP A 167 7.88 0.83 -14.05
CA TRP A 167 8.11 0.36 -15.42
C TRP A 167 9.44 -0.38 -15.63
N THR A 168 10.33 -0.43 -14.63
CA THR A 168 11.45 -1.39 -14.65
C THR A 168 10.94 -2.83 -14.63
N ARG A 169 11.83 -3.79 -14.94
CA ARG A 169 11.48 -5.20 -15.06
C ARG A 169 12.11 -6.10 -14.03
N TRP A 170 11.40 -7.17 -13.74
CA TRP A 170 11.94 -8.43 -13.27
C TRP A 170 11.55 -9.50 -14.29
N ARG A 171 12.51 -9.93 -15.11
CA ARG A 171 12.25 -10.78 -16.29
C ARG A 171 11.18 -10.15 -17.20
N ASP A 172 10.08 -10.85 -17.42
CA ASP A 172 8.95 -10.45 -18.25
C ASP A 172 7.96 -9.51 -17.52
N ARG A 173 8.07 -9.33 -16.19
CA ARG A 173 7.09 -8.59 -15.39
C ARG A 173 7.56 -7.19 -15.01
N ARG A 174 6.61 -6.27 -14.88
CA ARG A 174 6.85 -4.89 -14.42
C ARG A 174 6.90 -4.80 -12.90
N ASN A 175 7.68 -3.87 -12.36
CA ASN A 175 7.92 -3.71 -10.92
C ASN A 175 6.93 -2.73 -10.26
N ARG A 176 5.64 -2.79 -10.63
CA ARG A 176 4.59 -1.90 -10.08
C ARG A 176 4.46 -2.00 -8.55
N ALA A 177 4.52 -3.21 -8.01
CA ALA A 177 4.44 -3.43 -6.58
C ALA A 177 5.68 -2.87 -5.85
N LEU A 178 6.88 -3.01 -6.42
CA LEU A 178 8.09 -2.39 -5.87
C LEU A 178 7.94 -0.86 -5.78
N ALA A 179 7.36 -0.22 -6.80
CA ALA A 179 7.10 1.21 -6.74
C ALA A 179 6.14 1.60 -5.60
N GLU A 180 5.11 0.78 -5.33
CA GLU A 180 4.23 0.99 -4.17
C GLU A 180 4.96 0.82 -2.85
N TRP A 181 5.83 -0.18 -2.73
CA TRP A 181 6.70 -0.35 -1.57
C TRP A 181 7.54 0.90 -1.33
N LEU A 182 8.24 1.40 -2.34
CA LEU A 182 9.12 2.56 -2.17
C LEU A 182 8.32 3.82 -1.82
N TYR A 183 7.16 4.02 -2.45
CA TYR A 183 6.26 5.13 -2.09
C TYR A 183 5.80 5.03 -0.63
N TRP A 184 5.33 3.85 -0.21
CA TRP A 184 4.84 3.62 1.14
C TRP A 184 5.95 3.75 2.18
N LEU A 185 7.15 3.25 1.90
CA LEU A 185 8.31 3.40 2.77
C LEU A 185 8.75 4.86 2.89
N ASP A 186 8.67 5.65 1.81
CA ASP A 186 9.04 7.06 1.86
C ASP A 186 8.02 7.91 2.62
N THR A 187 6.72 7.64 2.43
CA THR A 187 5.66 8.55 2.86
C THR A 187 4.82 8.05 4.03
N GLY A 188 4.81 6.73 4.28
CA GLY A 188 3.82 6.10 5.16
C GLY A 188 2.40 6.11 4.57
N ARG A 189 2.23 6.47 3.30
CA ARG A 189 0.95 6.59 2.61
C ARG A 189 0.87 5.61 1.43
N MET A 190 -0.34 5.23 1.08
CA MET A 190 -0.59 4.36 -0.08
C MET A 190 -0.80 5.19 -1.37
N PRO A 191 -0.04 4.91 -2.45
CA PRO A 191 -0.03 5.74 -3.66
C PRO A 191 -1.37 5.82 -4.39
N HIS A 192 -2.14 4.74 -4.44
CA HIS A 192 -3.46 4.75 -5.10
C HIS A 192 -4.51 5.54 -4.32
N ILE A 193 -4.35 5.64 -3.00
CA ILE A 193 -5.18 6.48 -2.15
C ILE A 193 -4.87 7.96 -2.40
N ASP A 194 -3.58 8.32 -2.39
CA ASP A 194 -3.14 9.68 -2.73
C ASP A 194 -3.60 10.09 -4.14
N ALA A 195 -3.51 9.18 -5.11
CA ALA A 195 -4.00 9.41 -6.46
C ALA A 195 -5.54 9.61 -6.51
N ALA A 196 -6.32 8.83 -5.75
CA ALA A 196 -7.77 8.98 -5.66
C ALA A 196 -8.19 10.33 -5.05
N LEU A 197 -7.30 10.94 -4.26
CA LEU A 197 -7.47 12.24 -3.62
C LEU A 197 -6.84 13.40 -4.42
N GLY A 198 -6.39 13.13 -5.65
CA GLY A 198 -5.83 14.15 -6.53
C GLY A 198 -4.41 14.61 -6.19
N ARG A 199 -3.73 13.97 -5.23
CA ARG A 199 -2.36 14.31 -4.82
C ARG A 199 -1.31 13.65 -5.71
N MET A 200 -1.52 13.65 -7.04
CA MET A 200 -0.69 12.93 -8.00
C MET A 200 0.82 13.14 -7.74
N TYR A 201 1.48 12.06 -7.29
CA TYR A 201 2.92 11.82 -7.16
C TYR A 201 3.81 13.09 -7.14
N GLU A 202 3.70 13.92 -6.10
CA GLU A 202 4.47 15.18 -5.87
C GLU A 202 6.01 15.03 -5.93
N THR A 203 6.55 13.83 -6.10
CA THR A 203 8.00 13.59 -6.24
C THR A 203 8.60 13.93 -7.60
N ALA A 204 7.82 14.36 -8.59
CA ALA A 204 8.38 14.90 -9.85
C ALA A 204 9.29 16.13 -9.61
N LEU A 205 9.16 16.82 -8.47
CA LEU A 205 10.03 17.96 -8.11
C LEU A 205 11.50 17.58 -7.81
N ARG A 206 11.88 16.29 -7.89
CA ARG A 206 13.29 15.84 -7.80
C ARG A 206 13.80 15.08 -9.01
N THR A 207 13.06 15.04 -10.13
CA THR A 207 13.65 14.58 -11.39
C THR A 207 14.62 15.65 -11.90
N LYS A 208 15.91 15.52 -11.55
CA LYS A 208 17.02 16.20 -12.24
C LYS A 208 17.15 15.61 -13.65
N LYS A 209 16.18 15.89 -14.52
CA LYS A 209 16.31 15.88 -15.98
C LYS A 209 14.98 16.39 -16.60
N PRO A 210 15.01 17.51 -17.36
CA PRO A 210 13.84 18.10 -18.01
C PRO A 210 13.27 17.26 -19.17
N ALA A 211 13.80 16.07 -19.44
CA ALA A 211 13.33 15.20 -20.51
C ALA A 211 11.95 14.55 -20.22
N ALA A 212 11.40 14.70 -19.02
CA ALA A 212 10.08 14.20 -18.67
C ALA A 212 8.93 15.21 -18.94
N GLU A 213 9.25 16.48 -19.23
CA GLU A 213 8.23 17.49 -19.57
C GLU A 213 7.50 17.18 -20.89
N VAL A 214 8.10 16.38 -21.78
CA VAL A 214 7.51 16.07 -23.09
C VAL A 214 6.45 14.95 -23.03
N LEU A 215 6.21 14.34 -21.87
CA LEU A 215 5.22 13.24 -21.73
C LEU A 215 3.86 13.68 -21.16
N TYR A 216 3.66 14.98 -20.93
CA TYR A 216 2.41 15.53 -20.41
C TYR A 216 1.89 16.66 -21.31
N VAL A 217 1.47 16.31 -22.52
CA VAL A 217 0.50 17.12 -23.26
C VAL A 217 -0.83 16.35 -23.24
N PRO A 218 -1.91 16.91 -22.66
CA PRO A 218 -3.23 16.33 -22.81
C PRO A 218 -3.60 16.40 -24.29
N SER A 219 -3.98 15.26 -24.85
CA SER A 219 -4.79 15.22 -26.06
C SER A 219 -6.23 15.56 -25.72
#